data_AF-A0A6S7KDW8-F1
#
_entry.id   AF-A0A6S7KDW8-F1
#
_cell.length_a   1.000
_cell.length_b   1.000
_cell.length_c   1.000
_cell.angle_alpha   90.00
_cell.angle_beta   90.00
_cell.angle_gamma   90.00
#
_symmetry.space_group_name_H-M   'P 1'
#
loop_
_entity.id
_entity.type
_entity.pdbx_description
1 polymer ?
#
loop_
_entity_poly.entity_id
_entity_poly.type
_entity_poly.pdbx_seq_one_letter_code
_entity_poly.pdbx_strand_id
1 'polypeptide(L)'
;ESWCVALFHDRFKDLRAEIREILSNVKGHDLESMKDKVKKLIDEDLELSPADRDSLHSSYMKSPARTEIEKTLLNFLTYNSAHLPMYAKPEMV
;
A
#
# COMPACT_ATOMS: atom_id res chain seq x y z
N GLU A 1 8.96 12.78 -10.27
CA GLU A 1 9.95 12.08 -9.43
C GLU A 1 10.19 10.70 -9.99
N SER A 2 11.43 10.19 -10.00
CA SER A 2 11.78 8.91 -10.66
C SER A 2 11.40 7.69 -9.83
N TRP A 3 11.38 7.80 -8.49
CA TRP A 3 11.11 6.68 -7.58
C TRP A 3 9.79 5.93 -7.84
N CYS A 4 8.75 6.61 -8.34
CA CYS A 4 7.46 5.99 -8.64
C CYS A 4 7.49 5.10 -9.90
N VAL A 5 8.57 5.11 -10.68
CA VAL A 5 8.79 4.16 -11.80
C VAL A 5 9.23 2.77 -11.26
N ALA A 6 9.81 2.70 -10.06
CA ALA A 6 10.12 1.42 -9.41
C ALA A 6 8.85 0.60 -9.15
N LEU A 7 7.69 1.26 -9.04
CA LEU A 7 6.37 0.66 -8.87
C LEU A 7 5.93 -0.25 -10.04
N PHE A 8 6.64 -0.22 -11.17
CA PHE A 8 6.30 -1.00 -12.36
C PHE A 8 7.16 -2.26 -12.56
N HIS A 9 8.07 -2.58 -11.62
CA HIS A 9 8.83 -3.83 -11.67
C HIS A 9 7.97 -5.05 -11.31
N ASP A 10 8.26 -6.23 -11.88
CA ASP A 10 7.49 -7.48 -11.67
C ASP A 10 7.39 -7.90 -10.18
N ARG A 11 8.32 -7.41 -9.33
CA ARG A 11 8.31 -7.58 -7.87
C ARG A 11 7.21 -6.79 -7.14
N PHE A 12 6.41 -6.01 -7.87
CA PHE A 12 5.22 -5.37 -7.32
C PHE A 12 4.07 -6.32 -7.05
N LYS A 13 4.02 -7.50 -7.69
CA LYS A 13 2.96 -8.48 -7.40
C LYS A 13 3.05 -8.98 -5.96
N ASP A 14 4.26 -9.25 -5.49
CA ASP A 14 4.52 -9.71 -4.12
C ASP A 14 4.29 -8.58 -3.12
N LEU A 15 4.84 -7.39 -3.38
CA LEU A 15 4.60 -6.21 -2.54
C LEU A 15 3.10 -5.85 -2.47
N ARG A 16 2.36 -5.99 -3.58
CA ARG A 16 0.91 -5.78 -3.61
C ARG A 16 0.16 -6.83 -2.79
N ALA A 17 0.61 -8.08 -2.82
CA ALA A 17 0.04 -9.14 -1.99
C ALA A 17 0.27 -8.86 -0.50
N GLU A 18 1.49 -8.46 -0.15
CA GLU A 18 1.88 -8.10 1.23
C GLU A 18 1.09 -6.88 1.74
N ILE A 19 0.98 -5.81 0.94
CA ILE A 19 0.15 -4.64 1.28
C ILE A 19 -1.32 -5.04 1.47
N ARG A 20 -1.86 -5.92 0.60
CA ARG A 20 -3.24 -6.41 0.75
C ARG A 20 -3.41 -7.22 2.03
N GLU A 21 -2.42 -8.01 2.40
CA GLU A 21 -2.43 -8.77 3.64
C GLU A 21 -2.44 -7.82 4.85
N ILE A 22 -1.58 -6.80 4.85
CA ILE A 22 -1.55 -5.75 5.89
C ILE A 22 -2.93 -5.07 6.00
N LEU A 23 -3.52 -4.65 4.88
CA LEU A 23 -4.84 -4.02 4.86
C LEU A 23 -6.00 -4.94 5.28
N SER A 24 -5.81 -6.26 5.18
CA SER A 24 -6.80 -7.27 5.58
C SER A 24 -6.67 -7.65 7.06
N ASN A 25 -5.45 -7.66 7.59
CA ASN A 25 -5.15 -8.16 8.93
C ASN A 25 -5.03 -7.04 9.98
N VAL A 26 -4.58 -5.85 9.57
CA VAL A 26 -4.47 -4.71 10.48
C VAL A 26 -5.86 -4.13 10.71
N LYS A 27 -6.43 -4.50 11.85
CA LYS A 27 -7.66 -3.92 12.37
C LYS A 27 -7.37 -2.50 12.86
N GLY A 28 -8.17 -1.55 12.40
CA GLY A 28 -8.11 -0.19 12.91
C GLY A 28 -8.65 -0.10 14.33
N HIS A 29 -8.74 1.13 14.85
CA HIS A 29 -9.34 1.44 16.15
C HIS A 29 -10.82 1.03 16.28
N ASP A 30 -11.43 0.67 15.16
CA ASP A 30 -12.85 0.37 14.96
C ASP A 30 -13.12 -1.14 14.82
N LEU A 31 -12.14 -1.99 15.16
CA LEU A 31 -12.17 -3.47 15.05
C LEU A 31 -12.39 -4.06 13.64
N GLU A 32 -12.75 -3.24 12.66
CA GLU A 32 -12.90 -3.61 11.25
C GLU A 32 -11.60 -3.38 10.47
N SER A 33 -11.28 -4.31 9.57
CA SER A 33 -10.16 -4.14 8.64
C SER A 33 -10.55 -3.17 7.53
N MET A 34 -9.55 -2.55 6.88
CA MET A 34 -9.80 -1.70 5.72
C MET A 34 -10.49 -2.49 4.58
N LYS A 35 -10.16 -3.77 4.44
CA LYS A 35 -10.82 -4.67 3.49
C LYS A 35 -12.31 -4.82 3.79
N ASP A 36 -12.69 -4.98 5.05
CA ASP A 36 -14.10 -5.14 5.44
C ASP A 36 -14.89 -3.85 5.18
N LYS A 37 -14.28 -2.68 5.44
CA LYS A 37 -14.89 -1.38 5.15
C LYS A 37 -15.14 -1.19 3.64
N VAL A 38 -14.15 -1.52 2.81
CA VAL A 38 -14.31 -1.46 1.34
C VAL A 38 -15.35 -2.46 0.87
N LYS A 39 -15.37 -3.67 1.43
CA LYS A 39 -16.34 -4.70 1.06
C LYS A 39 -17.78 -4.26 1.36
N LYS A 40 -18.03 -3.68 2.55
CA LYS A 40 -19.35 -3.15 2.90
C LYS A 40 -19.81 -2.05 1.94
N LEU A 41 -18.92 -1.11 1.60
CA LEU A 41 -19.26 -0.04 0.69
C LEU A 41 -19.58 -0.54 -0.72
N ILE A 42 -18.90 -1.58 -1.21
CA ILE A 42 -19.19 -2.20 -2.51
C ILE A 42 -20.46 -3.06 -2.48
N ASP A 43 -20.72 -3.74 -1.36
CA ASP A 43 -21.94 -4.54 -1.17
C ASP A 43 -23.18 -3.62 -1.01
N GLU A 44 -23.01 -2.40 -0.47
CA GLU A 44 -24.05 -1.38 -0.31
C GLU A 44 -24.26 -0.56 -1.59
N ASP A 45 -23.19 -0.21 -2.30
CA ASP A 45 -23.23 0.56 -3.54
C ASP A 45 -22.22 0.00 -4.55
N LEU A 46 -22.69 -0.38 -5.74
CA LEU A 46 -21.87 -1.04 -6.78
C LEU A 46 -20.68 -0.18 -7.23
N GLU A 47 -20.75 1.13 -6.99
CA GLU A 47 -19.71 2.12 -7.26
C GLU A 47 -19.40 2.97 -6.02
N LEU A 48 -18.12 3.08 -5.67
CA LEU A 48 -17.67 3.95 -4.58
C LEU A 48 -17.83 5.43 -4.96
N SER A 49 -18.69 6.14 -4.23
CA SER A 49 -18.85 7.60 -4.37
C SER A 49 -17.53 8.33 -4.02
N PRO A 50 -17.28 9.53 -4.57
CA PRO A 50 -16.15 10.36 -4.15
C PRO A 50 -16.11 10.59 -2.63
N ALA A 51 -17.27 10.74 -1.98
CA ALA A 51 -17.37 10.91 -0.53
C ALA A 51 -16.89 9.66 0.24
N ASP A 52 -17.20 8.46 -0.27
CA ASP A 52 -16.77 7.19 0.33
C ASP A 52 -15.26 7.01 0.21
N ARG A 53 -14.69 7.45 -0.91
CA ARG A 53 -13.23 7.47 -1.13
C ARG A 53 -12.54 8.40 -0.13
N ASP A 54 -13.07 9.59 0.08
CA ASP A 54 -12.51 10.55 1.04
C ASP A 54 -12.62 10.05 2.48
N SER A 55 -13.72 9.37 2.82
CA SER A 55 -13.91 8.71 4.11
C SER A 55 -12.93 7.56 4.32
N LEU A 56 -12.80 6.66 3.33
CA LEU A 56 -11.82 5.57 3.35
C LEU A 56 -10.39 6.08 3.47
N HIS A 57 -10.05 7.15 2.73
CA HIS A 57 -8.75 7.78 2.81
C HIS A 57 -8.49 8.35 4.21
N SER A 58 -9.46 9.05 4.79
CA SER A 58 -9.36 9.61 6.14
C SER A 58 -9.23 8.52 7.21
N SER A 59 -9.95 7.40 7.05
CA SER A 59 -9.85 6.22 7.92
C SER A 59 -8.48 5.55 7.79
N TYR A 60 -7.97 5.41 6.57
CA TYR A 60 -6.63 4.89 6.30
C TYR A 60 -5.54 5.75 6.94
N MET A 61 -5.64 7.08 6.81
CA MET A 61 -4.64 8.01 7.35
C MET A 61 -4.53 7.96 8.88
N LYS A 62 -5.61 7.57 9.57
CA LYS A 62 -5.64 7.37 11.03
C LYS A 62 -5.33 5.93 11.45
N SER A 63 -5.17 5.01 10.50
CA SER A 63 -4.97 3.59 10.76
C SER A 63 -3.49 3.27 11.01
N PRO A 64 -3.17 2.35 11.94
CA PRO A 64 -1.82 1.82 12.09
C PRO A 64 -1.31 1.10 10.82
N ALA A 65 -2.22 0.70 9.92
CA ALA A 65 -1.88 0.08 8.65
C ALA A 65 -1.01 1.00 7.78
N ARG A 66 -1.16 2.33 7.91
CA ARG A 66 -0.32 3.28 7.18
C ARG A 66 1.14 3.12 7.54
N THR A 67 1.46 3.14 8.83
CA THR A 67 2.84 3.04 9.33
C THR A 67 3.47 1.70 8.93
N GLU A 68 2.71 0.61 8.99
CA GLU A 68 3.19 -0.71 8.58
C GLU A 68 3.46 -0.77 7.07
N ILE A 69 2.57 -0.22 6.23
CA ILE A 69 2.80 -0.15 4.78
C ILE A 69 4.01 0.73 4.45
N GLU A 70 4.18 1.87 5.12
CA GLU A 70 5.35 2.74 4.93
C GLU A 70 6.65 2.00 5.27
N LYS A 71 6.69 1.24 6.38
CA LYS A 71 7.84 0.39 6.72
C LYS A 71 8.09 -0.71 5.69
N THR A 72 7.05 -1.44 5.28
CA THR A 72 7.15 -2.50 4.28
C THR A 72 7.67 -1.95 2.95
N LEU A 73 7.18 -0.78 2.52
CA LEU A 73 7.66 -0.12 1.32
C LEU A 73 9.14 0.28 1.44
N LEU A 74 9.54 0.87 2.57
CA LEU A 74 10.93 1.25 2.81
C LEU A 74 11.86 0.03 2.84
N ASN A 75 11.43 -1.06 3.47
CA ASN A 75 12.16 -2.32 3.51
C ASN A 75 12.30 -2.91 2.11
N PHE A 76 11.22 -2.91 1.31
CA PHE A 76 11.24 -3.34 -0.07
C PHE A 76 12.24 -2.52 -0.90
N LEU A 77 12.21 -1.18 -0.80
CA LEU A 77 13.14 -0.33 -1.53
C LEU A 77 14.59 -0.54 -1.12
N THR A 78 14.84 -0.70 0.18
CA THR A 78 16.19 -0.94 0.73
C THR A 78 16.74 -2.29 0.25
N TYR A 79 15.96 -3.35 0.38
CA TYR A 79 16.33 -4.71 -0.06
C TYR A 79 16.59 -4.76 -1.57
N ASN A 80 15.81 -4.02 -2.35
CA ASN A 80 15.90 -4.04 -3.81
C ASN A 80 16.82 -2.96 -4.39
N SER A 81 17.46 -2.14 -3.55
CA SER A 81 18.30 -1.01 -3.97
C SER A 81 19.36 -1.39 -5.01
N ALA A 82 20.01 -2.54 -4.86
CA ALA A 82 21.02 -3.02 -5.82
C ALA A 82 20.46 -3.47 -7.18
N HIS A 83 19.16 -3.78 -7.23
CA HIS A 83 18.46 -4.25 -8.43
C HIS A 83 17.56 -3.18 -9.04
N LEU A 84 17.42 -2.03 -8.38
CA LEU A 84 16.64 -0.91 -8.86
C LEU A 84 17.60 0.03 -9.60
N PRO A 85 17.52 0.14 -10.94
CA PRO A 85 18.48 0.92 -11.73
C PRO A 85 18.52 2.41 -11.38
N MET A 86 17.51 2.92 -10.66
CA MET A 86 17.46 4.30 -10.16
C MET A 86 18.32 4.54 -8.92
N TYR A 87 18.73 3.48 -8.21
CA TYR A 87 19.65 3.53 -7.07
C TYR A 87 21.04 2.98 -7.41
N ALA A 88 21.24 2.49 -8.64
CA ALA A 88 22.55 2.07 -9.12
C ALA A 88 23.51 3.27 -9.14
N LYS A 89 24.50 3.25 -8.26
CA LYS A 89 25.58 4.23 -8.29
C LYS A 89 26.50 3.96 -9.50
N PRO A 90 27.23 4.97 -10.01
CA PRO A 90 28.16 4.79 -11.12
C PRO A 90 29.20 3.68 -10.89
N GLU A 91 29.49 3.35 -9.63
CA GLU A 91 30.43 2.30 -9.20
C GLU A 91 29.87 0.87 -9.30
N MET A 92 28.59 0.70 -9.64
CA MET A 92 27.92 -0.62 -9.75
C MET A 92 27.83 -1.13 -11.20
N VAL A 93 28.46 -0.45 -12.16
CA VAL A 93 28.53 -0.83 -13.57
C VAL A 93 29.96 -1.23 -13.93
#